data_AF-A0A945CZ55-F1
#
_entry.id   AF-A0A945CZ55-F1
#
_cell.length_a   1.000
_cell.length_b   1.000
_cell.length_c   1.000
_cell.angle_alpha   90.00
_cell.angle_beta   90.00
_cell.angle_gamma   90.00
#
_symmetry.space_group_name_H-M   'P 1'
#
loop_
_entity.id
_entity.type
_entity.pdbx_description
1 polymer ?
#
loop_
_entity_poly.entity_id
_entity_poly.type
_entity_poly.pdbx_seq_one_letter_code
_entity_poly.pdbx_strand_id
1 'polypeptide(L)' 'MARRRFIKPRENARNLPKTNDRIRAPKVRLIDQDENMLGVVDKEEAIRLAREADLDLVEV' A
#
# COMPACT_ATOMS: atom_id res chain seq x y z
N MET A 1 -5.45 18.22 40.71
CA MET A 1 -6.44 17.56 39.84
C MET A 1 -5.79 17.33 38.48
N ALA A 2 -5.71 16.08 38.01
CA ALA A 2 -4.84 15.68 36.91
C ALA A 2 -5.41 16.10 35.54
N ARG A 3 -4.54 16.69 34.71
CA ARG A 3 -4.81 17.02 33.30
C ARG A 3 -5.11 15.73 32.54
N ARG A 4 -6.36 15.53 32.13
CA ARG A 4 -6.75 14.45 31.23
C ARG A 4 -6.15 14.76 29.86
N ARG A 5 -5.01 14.14 29.55
CA ARG A 5 -4.36 14.22 28.23
C ARG A 5 -5.37 13.65 27.24
N PHE A 6 -5.94 14.50 26.39
CA PHE A 6 -6.74 14.08 25.24
C PHE A 6 -5.80 13.34 24.28
N ILE A 7 -5.71 12.02 24.42
CA ILE A 7 -5.10 11.17 23.40
C ILE A 7 -6.12 11.16 22.27
N LYS A 8 -5.84 11.86 21.16
CA LYS A 8 -6.65 11.72 19.94
C LYS A 8 -6.71 10.22 19.62
N PRO A 9 -7.90 9.60 19.49
CA PRO A 9 -7.98 8.23 19.05
C PRO A 9 -7.23 8.16 17.72
N ARG A 10 -6.19 7.31 17.65
CA ARG A 10 -5.45 7.08 16.41
C ARG A 10 -6.49 6.77 15.34
N GLU A 11 -6.61 7.67 14.35
CA GLU A 11 -7.53 7.47 13.22
C GLU A 11 -7.37 6.05 12.70
N ASN A 12 -8.51 5.42 12.45
CA ASN A 12 -8.63 3.98 12.25
C ASN A 12 -7.59 3.45 11.26
N ALA A 13 -6.50 2.86 11.77
CA ALA A 13 -5.49 2.17 10.97
C ALA A 13 -6.07 1.02 10.11
N ARG A 14 -7.35 0.67 10.35
CA ARG A 14 -8.14 -0.28 9.57
C ARG A 14 -8.53 0.22 8.18
N ASN A 15 -8.48 1.53 7.91
CA ASN A 15 -8.93 2.11 6.64
C ASN A 15 -7.79 2.47 5.69
N LEU A 16 -6.54 2.17 6.04
CA LEU A 16 -5.40 2.41 5.14
C LEU A 16 -5.33 1.29 4.08
N PRO A 17 -5.01 1.64 2.82
CA PRO A 17 -4.81 0.63 1.78
C PRO A 17 -3.65 -0.30 2.17
N LYS A 18 -3.73 -1.57 1.72
CA LYS A 18 -2.65 -2.52 1.96
C LYS A 18 -1.49 -2.19 1.03
N THR A 19 -0.28 -2.31 1.55
CA THR A 19 0.94 -2.06 0.78
C THR A 19 1.89 -3.25 0.81
N ASN A 20 2.65 -3.44 -0.27
CA ASN A 20 3.73 -4.43 -0.37
C ASN A 20 3.35 -5.82 0.18
N ASP A 21 4.01 -6.29 1.23
CA ASP A 21 3.80 -7.60 1.86
C ASP A 21 2.41 -7.75 2.51
N ARG A 22 1.71 -6.65 2.78
CA ARG A 22 0.32 -6.68 3.28
C ARG A 22 -0.67 -7.09 2.18
N ILE A 23 -0.26 -7.01 0.91
CA ILE A 23 -1.07 -7.47 -0.22
C ILE A 23 -1.01 -9.00 -0.28
N ARG A 24 -2.17 -9.62 -0.17
CA ARG A 24 -2.31 -11.09 -0.12
C ARG A 24 -2.55 -11.73 -1.47
N ALA A 25 -3.01 -10.96 -2.46
CA ALA A 25 -3.28 -11.48 -3.79
C ALA A 25 -1.99 -11.99 -4.45
N PRO A 26 -1.99 -13.19 -5.06
CA PRO A 26 -0.80 -13.73 -5.75
C PRO A 26 -0.54 -13.00 -7.07
N LYS A 27 -1.60 -12.55 -7.74
CA LYS A 27 -1.56 -11.78 -8.99
C LYS A 27 -2.28 -10.45 -8.83
N VAL A 28 -1.76 -9.41 -9.45
CA VAL A 28 -2.27 -8.04 -9.38
C VAL A 28 -2.35 -7.43 -10.77
N ARG A 29 -3.33 -6.55 -11.00
CA ARG A 29 -3.32 -5.68 -12.18
C ARG A 29 -2.50 -4.44 -11.83
N LEU A 30 -1.37 -4.26 -12.50
CA LEU A 30 -0.40 -3.21 -12.17
C LEU A 30 -0.63 -1.99 -13.06
N ILE A 31 -0.65 -0.83 -12.40
CA ILE A 31 -0.59 0.50 -13.01
C ILE A 31 0.68 1.16 -12.44
N ASP A 32 1.51 1.73 -13.31
CA ASP A 32 2.73 2.43 -12.89
C ASP A 32 2.46 3.88 -12.44
N GLN A 33 3.51 4.60 -12.04
CA GLN A 33 3.41 6.00 -11.61
C GLN A 33 3.03 6.98 -12.74
N ASP A 34 3.17 6.56 -14.00
CA ASP A 34 2.90 7.35 -15.19
C ASP A 34 1.51 7.02 -15.78
N GLU A 35 0.64 6.37 -14.99
CA GLU A 35 -0.70 5.92 -15.35
C GLU A 35 -0.75 4.85 -16.45
N ASN A 36 0.38 4.19 -16.77
CA ASN A 36 0.40 3.11 -17.76
C ASN A 36 -0.08 1.80 -17.15
N MET A 37 -0.95 1.11 -17.89
CA MET A 37 -1.40 -0.23 -17.53
C MET A 37 -0.40 -1.28 -18.00
N LEU A 38 0.33 -1.90 -17.08
CA LEU A 38 1.30 -2.97 -17.36
C LEU A 38 0.66 -4.37 -17.43
N GLY A 39 -0.63 -4.48 -17.08
CA GLY A 39 -1.41 -5.71 -17.18
C GLY A 39 -1.43 -6.51 -15.88
N VAL A 40 -1.70 -7.83 -15.97
CA VAL A 40 -1.74 -8.73 -14.82
C VAL A 40 -0.38 -9.37 -14.62
N VAL A 41 0.27 -9.08 -13.49
CA VAL A 41 1.58 -9.59 -13.12
C VAL A 41 1.52 -10.29 -11.76
N ASP A 42 2.57 -11.03 -11.43
CA ASP A 42 2.71 -11.60 -10.09
C ASP A 42 3.02 -10.48 -9.08
N LYS A 43 2.54 -10.64 -7.84
CA LYS A 43 2.76 -9.65 -6.77
C LYS A 43 4.25 -9.37 -6.54
N GLU A 44 5.07 -10.40 -6.59
CA GLU A 44 6.52 -10.29 -6.37
C GLU A 44 7.17 -9.40 -7.44
N GLU A 45 6.75 -9.54 -8.69
CA GLU A 45 7.19 -8.70 -9.79
C GLU A 45 6.72 -7.25 -9.61
N ALA A 46 5.46 -7.04 -9.20
CA ALA A 46 4.96 -5.71 -8.89
C ALA A 46 5.72 -5.03 -7.74
N ILE A 47 6.10 -5.79 -6.69
CA ILE A 47 6.93 -5.27 -5.59
C ILE A 47 8.35 -4.95 -6.07
N ARG A 48 8.92 -5.76 -6.97
CA ARG A 48 10.24 -5.49 -7.56
C ARG A 48 10.23 -4.18 -8.35
N LEU A 49 9.25 -4.00 -9.23
CA LEU A 49 9.08 -2.78 -10.02
C LEU A 49 8.87 -1.55 -9.13
N ALA A 50 8.05 -1.66 -8.09
CA ALA A 50 7.86 -0.58 -7.12
C ALA A 50 9.18 -0.20 -6.43
N ARG A 51 9.98 -1.19 -5.98
CA ARG A 51 11.30 -0.93 -5.36
C ARG A 51 12.30 -0.31 -6.32
N GLU A 52 12.31 -0.71 -7.59
CA GLU A 52 13.18 -0.12 -8.62
C GLU A 52 12.84 1.34 -8.90
N ALA A 53 11.57 1.71 -8.74
CA ALA A 53 11.10 3.09 -8.82
C ALA A 53 11.19 3.87 -7.49
N ASP A 54 11.69 3.25 -6.42
CA ASP A 54 11.69 3.80 -5.05
C ASP A 54 10.28 4.17 -4.55
N LEU A 55 9.28 3.36 -4.94
CA LEU A 55 7.86 3.47 -4.62
C LEU A 55 7.33 2.25 -3.84
N ASP A 56 6.16 2.43 -3.24
CA ASP A 56 5.40 1.36 -2.60
C ASP A 56 4.27 0.85 -3.52
N LEU A 57 4.07 -0.47 -3.54
CA LEU A 57 2.89 -1.07 -4.18
C LEU A 57 1.68 -0.87 -3.27
N VAL A 58 0.63 -0.20 -3.76
CA VAL A 58 -0.60 0.10 -3.01
C VAL A 58 -1.80 -0.63 -3.62
N GLU A 59 -2.59 -1.31 -2.79
CA GLU A 59 -3.88 -1.91 -3.16
C GLU A 59 -4.98 -0.82 -3.19
N VAL A 60 -5.62 -0.66 -4.33
CA VAL A 60 -6.75 0.26 -4.59
C VAL A 60 -8.04 -0.47 -4.88
#